data_AF-A0A938BX98-F1
#
_entry.id   AF-A0A938BX98-F1
#
_cell.length_a   1.000
_cell.length_b   1.000
_cell.length_c   1.000
_cell.angle_alpha   90.00
_cell.angle_beta   90.00
_cell.angle_gamma   90.00
#
_symmetry.space_group_name_H-M   'P 1'
#
loop_
_entity.id
_entity.type
_entity.pdbx_description
1 polymer ?
#
loop_
_entity_poly.entity_id
_entity_poly.type
_entity_poly.pdbx_seq_one_letter_code
_entity_poly.pdbx_strand_id
1 'polypeptide(L)' 'MNKHRIAFLGLGVMGFPMAGHLATRAGYPVTVYNRTRSRAEAWLEKHAAAGPHLQIASTP' A
#
# COMPACT_ATOMS: atom_id res chain seq x y z
N MET A 1 6.01 18.03 -8.81
CA MET A 1 5.51 18.20 -7.42
C MET A 1 5.79 16.92 -6.65
N ASN A 2 6.50 16.97 -5.53
CA ASN A 2 6.70 15.80 -4.68
C ASN A 2 5.38 15.45 -3.98
N LYS A 3 4.85 14.24 -4.22
CA LYS A 3 3.66 13.74 -3.54
C LYS A 3 4.00 13.31 -2.11
N HIS A 4 3.12 13.62 -1.15
CA HIS A 4 3.27 13.18 0.24
C HIS A 4 3.24 11.66 0.35
N ARG A 5 4.00 11.10 1.29
CA ARG A 5 3.91 9.65 1.58
C ARG A 5 2.66 9.38 2.41
N ILE A 6 1.97 8.30 2.08
CA ILE A 6 0.76 7.88 2.78
C ILE A 6 1.04 6.58 3.53
N ALA A 7 0.68 6.54 4.81
CA ALA A 7 0.60 5.30 5.57
C ALA A 7 -0.85 4.80 5.56
N PHE A 8 -1.06 3.53 5.20
CA PHE A 8 -2.38 2.92 5.15
C PHE A 8 -2.43 1.70 6.08
N LEU A 9 -3.26 1.79 7.14
CA LEU A 9 -3.37 0.77 8.17
C LEU A 9 -4.65 -0.05 7.97
N GLY A 10 -4.49 -1.32 7.58
CA GLY A 10 -5.58 -2.28 7.43
C GLY A 10 -5.91 -2.59 5.97
N LEU A 11 -5.70 -3.84 5.56
CA LEU A 11 -5.97 -4.33 4.21
C LEU A 11 -7.16 -5.29 4.22
N GLY A 12 -8.30 -4.77 4.65
CA GLY A 12 -9.60 -5.44 4.54
C GLY A 12 -10.19 -5.32 3.14
N VAL A 13 -11.47 -5.71 2.99
CA VAL A 13 -12.19 -5.68 1.71
C VAL A 13 -12.15 -4.29 1.06
N MET A 14 -12.33 -3.23 1.84
CA MET A 14 -12.24 -1.85 1.34
C MET A 14 -10.80 -1.33 1.30
N GLY A 15 -9.99 -1.62 2.33
CA GLY A 15 -8.64 -1.08 2.47
C GLY A 15 -7.71 -1.49 1.34
N PHE A 16 -7.79 -2.75 0.92
CA PHE A 16 -6.94 -3.30 -0.14
C PHE A 16 -7.06 -2.53 -1.48
N PRO A 17 -8.25 -2.36 -2.09
CA PRO A 17 -8.38 -1.58 -3.32
C PRO A 17 -8.17 -0.07 -3.11
N MET A 18 -8.49 0.50 -1.95
CA MET A 18 -8.26 1.94 -1.68
C MET A 18 -6.77 2.27 -1.65
N ALA A 19 -5.96 1.50 -0.91
CA ALA A 19 -4.51 1.64 -0.92
C ALA A 19 -3.96 1.47 -2.35
N GLY A 20 -4.49 0.49 -3.10
CA GLY A 20 -4.13 0.27 -4.51
C GLY A 20 -4.43 1.48 -5.39
N HIS A 21 -5.58 2.13 -5.21
CA HIS A 21 -5.91 3.36 -5.95
C HIS A 21 -4.97 4.52 -5.62
N LEU A 22 -4.59 4.69 -4.35
CA LEU A 22 -3.63 5.72 -3.93
C LEU A 22 -2.27 5.51 -4.60
N ALA A 23 -1.81 4.27 -4.69
CA ALA A 23 -0.57 3.89 -5.35
C ALA A 23 -0.66 4.05 -6.89
N THR A 24 -1.64 3.43 -7.52
CA THR A 24 -1.69 3.22 -8.98
C THR A 24 -2.28 4.39 -9.76
N ARG A 25 -3.43 4.92 -9.31
CA ARG A 25 -4.17 5.96 -10.03
C ARG A 25 -3.77 7.34 -9.57
N ALA A 26 -3.63 7.50 -8.25
CA ALA A 26 -3.24 8.75 -7.67
C ALA A 26 -1.72 8.90 -7.56
N GLY A 27 -0.92 7.85 -7.78
CA GLY A 27 0.54 7.93 -7.88
C GLY A 27 1.26 8.38 -6.59
N TYR A 28 0.67 8.16 -5.42
CA TYR A 28 1.31 8.47 -4.14
C TYR A 28 2.28 7.35 -3.73
N PRO A 29 3.40 7.67 -3.07
CA PRO A 29 4.17 6.68 -2.31
C PRO A 29 3.33 6.15 -1.16
N VAL A 30 3.18 4.83 -1.04
CA VAL A 30 2.32 4.20 -0.03
C VAL A 30 3.09 3.19 0.82
N THR A 31 2.96 3.32 2.13
CA THR A 31 3.39 2.31 3.10
C THR A 31 2.15 1.63 3.67
N VAL A 32 2.06 0.31 3.53
CA VAL A 32 0.90 -0.45 4.04
C VAL A 32 1.27 -1.23 5.29
N TYR A 33 0.30 -1.38 6.18
CA TYR A 33 0.38 -2.29 7.32
C TYR A 33 -0.92 -3.10 7.41
N ASN A 34 -0.80 -4.36 7.78
CA ASN A 34 -1.95 -5.16 8.18
C ASN A 34 -1.51 -6.17 9.25
N ARG A 35 -2.37 -6.41 10.25
CA ARG A 35 -2.10 -7.39 11.33
C ARG A 35 -1.64 -8.74 10.79
N THR A 36 -2.30 -9.23 9.73
CA THR A 36 -1.86 -10.42 8.99
C THR A 36 -0.91 -9.99 7.87
N ARG A 37 0.38 -10.29 8.02
CA ARG A 37 1.46 -9.87 7.11
C ARG A 37 1.26 -10.31 5.66
N SER A 38 0.79 -11.54 5.44
CA SER A 38 0.56 -12.09 4.09
C SER A 38 -0.42 -11.25 3.26
N ARG A 39 -1.34 -10.51 3.89
CA ARG A 39 -2.20 -9.56 3.16
C ARG A 39 -1.45 -8.34 2.64
N ALA A 40 -0.47 -7.84 3.40
CA ALA A 40 0.37 -6.74 2.97
C ALA A 40 1.35 -7.16 1.87
N GLU A 41 1.87 -8.39 1.96
CA GLU A 41 2.70 -9.01 0.92
C GLU A 41 1.92 -9.19 -0.38
N ALA A 42 0.73 -9.79 -0.31
CA ALA A 42 -0.14 -9.93 -1.49
C ALA A 42 -0.53 -8.57 -2.11
N TRP A 43 -0.70 -7.54 -1.28
CA TRP A 43 -0.94 -6.18 -1.77
C TRP A 43 0.27 -5.61 -2.50
N LEU A 44 1.47 -5.75 -1.92
CA LEU A 44 2.71 -5.28 -2.52
C LEU A 44 2.98 -5.99 -3.85
N GLU A 45 2.83 -7.32 -3.89
CA GLU A 45 3.02 -8.13 -5.11
C GLU A 45 2.07 -7.68 -6.23
N LYS A 46 0.79 -7.48 -5.91
CA LYS A 46 -0.22 -7.04 -6.89
C LYS A 46 0.08 -5.65 -7.47
N HIS A 47 0.73 -4.78 -6.70
CA HIS A 47 0.92 -3.37 -7.06
C HIS A 47 2.39 -2.98 -7.28
N ALA A 48 3.33 -3.94 -7.27
CA ALA A 48 4.77 -3.68 -7.36
C ALA A 48 5.18 -2.86 -8.60
N ALA A 49 4.46 -3.00 -9.71
CA ALA A 49 4.71 -2.26 -10.95
C ALA A 49 4.09 -0.84 -10.98
N ALA A 50 3.35 -0.44 -9.94
CA ALA A 50 2.35 0.62 -10.06
C ALA A 50 2.75 2.01 -9.54
N GLY A 51 3.98 2.21 -9.06
CA GLY A 51 4.43 3.56 -8.71
C GLY A 51 5.69 3.61 -7.85
N PRO A 52 6.21 4.83 -7.60
CA PRO A 52 7.42 5.02 -6.81
C PRO A 52 7.15 4.72 -5.33
N HIS A 53 7.95 3.83 -4.76
CA HIS A 53 8.05 3.55 -3.32
C HIS A 53 6.77 3.00 -2.69
N LEU A 54 6.50 1.72 -2.96
CA LEU A 54 5.57 0.90 -2.21
C LEU A 54 6.33 0.03 -1.20
N GLN A 55 5.90 0.02 0.05
CA GLN A 55 6.56 -0.75 1.10
C GLN A 55 5.58 -1.27 2.15
N ILE A 56 6.01 -2.28 2.88
CA ILE A 56 5.25 -2.86 3.99
C ILE A 56 5.92 -2.40 5.28
N ALA A 57 5.14 -1.84 6.21
CA ALA A 57 5.64 -1.51 7.53
C ALA A 57 5.91 -2.79 8.33
N SER A 58 6.91 -2.74 9.22
CA SER A 58 7.20 -3.82 10.16
C SER A 58 5.94 -4.23 10.93
N THR A 59 5.63 -5.52 10.93
CA THR A 59 4.65 -6.09 11.86
C THR A 59 5.29 -6.22 13.25
N PRO A 60 4.68 -5.68 14.32
CA PRO A 60 5.07 -6.03 15.69
C PRO A 60 4.99 -7.53 15.94
#